data_AF-A0A2V9F9B9-F1
#
_entry.id   AF-A0A2V9F9B9-F1
#
_cell.length_a   1.000
_cell.length_b   1.000
_cell.length_c   1.000
_cell.angle_alpha   90.00
_cell.angle_beta   90.00
_cell.angle_gamma   90.00
#
_symmetry.space_group_name_H-M   'P 1'
#
loop_
_entity.id
_entity.type
_entity.pdbx_description
1 polymer ?
#
loop_
_entity_poly.entity_id
_entity_poly.type
_entity_poly.pdbx_seq_one_letter_code
_entity_poly.pdbx_strand_id
1 'polypeptide(L)'
;LANSSGALGHYLMDHVVGAGASGRLPEFKTLPNANEPARPNGIYVPRFRNTPSSKRHSRFIRGYGYQGGAEAGFNFSAEGYGASLKKAVKEGEYGISLGAFGESLAGWDNYIEIDHDLKDAWGIPALRICMTHGDNETALMEDAGATGAEMLEATGAKDIRVRASVEMPGMAIH
;
A
#
# COMPACT_ATOMS: atom_id res chain seq x y z
N LEU A 1 -23.00 -10.09 -27.16
CA LEU A 1 -22.15 -10.34 -25.97
C LEU A 1 -20.91 -9.46 -25.94
N ALA A 2 -20.27 -9.13 -27.07
CA ALA A 2 -19.29 -8.04 -27.17
C ALA A 2 -20.00 -6.66 -27.28
N ASN A 3 -19.77 -5.85 -28.31
CA ASN A 3 -20.36 -4.50 -28.45
C ASN A 3 -21.88 -4.43 -28.24
N SER A 4 -22.62 -5.51 -28.52
CA SER A 4 -24.06 -5.59 -28.30
C SER A 4 -24.51 -5.70 -26.85
N SER A 5 -23.60 -5.91 -25.88
CA SER A 5 -23.91 -5.92 -24.44
C SER A 5 -23.75 -4.56 -23.78
N GLY A 6 -23.13 -3.59 -24.47
CA GLY A 6 -22.70 -2.32 -23.86
C GLY A 6 -21.53 -2.44 -22.87
N ALA A 7 -20.99 -3.64 -22.63
CA ALA A 7 -19.94 -3.84 -21.61
C ALA A 7 -18.53 -3.43 -22.07
N LEU A 8 -18.33 -3.19 -23.38
CA LEU A 8 -17.02 -2.77 -23.89
C LEU A 8 -16.65 -1.42 -23.26
N GLY A 9 -15.49 -1.37 -22.60
CA GLY A 9 -14.99 -0.18 -21.91
C GLY A 9 -15.41 -0.10 -20.44
N HIS A 10 -16.42 -0.83 -19.98
CA HIS A 10 -16.88 -0.81 -18.58
C HIS A 10 -16.12 -1.80 -17.69
N TYR A 11 -16.35 -1.69 -16.37
CA TYR A 11 -15.76 -2.55 -15.34
C TYR A 11 -14.25 -2.41 -15.23
N LEU A 12 -13.73 -1.20 -15.47
CA LEU A 12 -12.33 -0.90 -15.17
C LEU A 12 -12.07 -1.16 -13.69
N MET A 13 -11.03 -1.95 -13.42
CA MET A 13 -10.55 -2.28 -12.10
C MET A 13 -9.09 -1.86 -11.97
N ASP A 14 -8.69 -1.62 -10.74
CA ASP A 14 -7.33 -1.29 -10.32
C ASP A 14 -7.09 -1.95 -8.95
N HIS A 15 -5.85 -1.89 -8.49
CA HIS A 15 -5.51 -2.17 -7.11
C HIS A 15 -5.92 -1.00 -6.21
N VAL A 16 -6.64 -1.31 -5.13
CA VAL A 16 -6.88 -0.33 -4.06
C VAL A 16 -5.68 -0.36 -3.10
N VAL A 17 -5.09 0.80 -2.84
CA VAL A 17 -3.93 1.00 -1.96
C VAL A 17 -4.14 2.25 -1.09
N GLY A 18 -3.22 2.48 -0.14
CA GLY A 18 -3.20 3.68 0.72
C GLY A 18 -3.21 3.37 2.20
N ALA A 19 -3.81 2.24 2.58
CA ALA A 19 -3.81 1.80 3.97
C ALA A 19 -2.56 1.01 4.36
N GLY A 20 -2.35 0.91 5.66
CA GLY A 20 -1.25 0.17 6.24
C GLY A 20 -0.88 0.68 7.63
N ALA A 21 0.27 0.24 8.12
CA ALA A 21 0.81 0.72 9.38
C ALA A 21 2.34 0.76 9.33
N SER A 22 2.94 1.58 10.18
CA SER A 22 4.38 1.57 10.44
C SER A 22 4.67 1.72 11.93
N GLY A 23 5.87 1.35 12.36
CA GLY A 23 6.32 1.45 13.74
C GLY A 23 7.83 1.31 13.88
N ARG A 24 8.33 1.50 15.11
CA ARG A 24 9.74 1.34 15.48
C ARG A 24 9.97 0.01 16.21
N LEU A 25 11.12 -0.61 16.02
CA LEU A 25 11.56 -1.84 16.67
C LEU A 25 12.75 -1.55 17.60
N PRO A 26 12.52 -0.93 18.78
CA PRO A 26 13.62 -0.49 19.66
C PRO A 26 14.39 -1.65 20.30
N GLU A 27 13.78 -2.82 20.42
CA GLU A 27 14.39 -4.01 21.04
C GLU A 27 15.15 -4.90 20.03
N PHE A 28 15.27 -4.45 18.78
CA PHE A 28 15.95 -5.23 17.74
C PHE A 28 17.46 -5.30 18.01
N LYS A 29 17.94 -6.49 18.37
CA LYS A 29 19.31 -6.71 18.88
C LYS A 29 20.42 -6.62 17.82
N THR A 30 20.06 -6.52 16.54
CA THR A 30 21.02 -6.29 15.47
C THR A 30 21.31 -4.80 15.40
N LEU A 31 22.59 -4.42 15.46
CA LEU A 31 22.96 -3.03 15.26
C LEU A 31 22.72 -2.64 13.80
N PRO A 32 21.99 -1.54 13.53
CA PRO A 32 21.81 -1.06 12.18
C PRO A 32 23.16 -0.70 11.57
N ASN A 33 23.43 -1.26 10.38
CA ASN A 33 24.70 -1.12 9.69
C ASN A 33 24.48 -0.40 8.35
N ALA A 34 25.26 0.65 8.10
CA ALA A 34 25.23 1.42 6.85
C ALA A 34 26.12 0.81 5.73
N ASN A 35 26.79 -0.32 6.00
CA ASN A 35 27.54 -1.09 4.99
C ASN A 35 26.59 -2.02 4.18
N GLU A 36 27.16 -2.78 3.23
CA GLU A 36 26.43 -3.60 2.25
C GLU A 36 25.19 -4.32 2.81
N PRO A 37 24.00 -4.16 2.18
CA PRO A 37 22.77 -4.77 2.67
C PRO A 37 22.86 -6.31 2.66
N ALA A 38 22.71 -6.94 3.82
CA ALA A 38 22.65 -8.40 3.93
C ALA A 38 21.23 -8.98 3.67
N ARG A 39 20.25 -8.13 3.32
CA ARG A 39 18.84 -8.53 3.10
C ARG A 39 18.21 -7.77 1.94
N PRO A 40 18.17 -8.34 0.73
CA PRO A 40 17.62 -7.65 -0.44
C PRO A 40 16.08 -7.66 -0.56
N ASN A 41 15.33 -8.30 0.36
CA ASN A 41 13.89 -8.59 0.12
C ASN A 41 12.97 -8.01 1.19
N GLY A 42 11.77 -7.59 0.77
CA GLY A 42 10.68 -7.15 1.63
C GLY A 42 9.87 -8.30 2.25
N ILE A 43 8.84 -7.92 3.00
CA ILE A 43 7.83 -8.81 3.59
C ILE A 43 6.62 -8.87 2.66
N TYR A 44 6.08 -10.07 2.44
CA TYR A 44 4.79 -10.27 1.82
C TYR A 44 3.88 -11.05 2.78
N VAL A 45 2.69 -10.51 3.05
CA VAL A 45 1.62 -11.18 3.79
C VAL A 45 0.51 -11.51 2.79
N PRO A 46 0.30 -12.80 2.46
CA PRO A 46 -0.78 -13.22 1.58
C PRO A 46 -2.15 -12.85 2.14
N ARG A 47 -3.13 -12.79 1.24
CA ARG A 47 -4.52 -12.51 1.60
C ARG A 47 -5.05 -13.49 2.64
N PHE A 48 -5.53 -12.96 3.76
CA PHE A 48 -6.10 -13.73 4.87
C PHE A 48 -7.57 -13.39 5.14
N ARG A 49 -8.07 -12.25 4.64
CA ARG A 49 -9.50 -11.88 4.70
C ARG A 49 -10.29 -12.53 3.56
N ASN A 50 -11.52 -12.96 3.87
CA ASN A 50 -12.50 -13.49 2.91
C ASN A 50 -11.97 -14.67 2.06
N THR A 51 -11.13 -15.52 2.66
CA THR A 51 -10.67 -16.79 2.09
C THR A 51 -11.77 -17.86 2.20
N PRO A 52 -11.72 -18.97 1.43
CA PRO A 52 -12.72 -20.05 1.52
C PRO A 52 -12.89 -20.64 2.93
N SER A 53 -11.85 -20.57 3.77
CA SER A 53 -11.83 -21.09 5.13
C SER A 53 -12.16 -20.05 6.21
N SER A 54 -12.31 -18.76 5.86
CA SER A 54 -12.62 -17.70 6.83
C SER A 54 -14.07 -17.25 6.73
N LYS A 55 -14.60 -16.71 7.83
CA LYS A 55 -15.89 -16.02 7.82
C LYS A 55 -15.79 -14.78 6.95
N ARG A 56 -16.85 -14.51 6.18
CA ARG A 56 -16.95 -13.28 5.38
C ARG A 56 -16.98 -12.06 6.29
N HIS A 57 -16.24 -11.04 5.92
CA HIS A 57 -16.29 -9.73 6.54
C HIS A 57 -17.65 -9.07 6.27
N SER A 58 -18.17 -8.30 7.23
CA SER A 58 -19.52 -7.74 7.16
C SER A 58 -19.61 -6.48 6.28
N ARG A 59 -18.50 -5.76 6.09
CA ARG A 59 -18.47 -4.45 5.40
C ARG A 59 -17.88 -4.46 4.00
N PHE A 60 -17.22 -5.54 3.59
CA PHE A 60 -16.59 -5.62 2.27
C PHE A 60 -16.48 -7.08 1.81
N ILE A 61 -16.44 -7.26 0.49
CA ILE A 61 -16.09 -8.52 -0.18
C ILE A 61 -14.67 -8.42 -0.74
N ARG A 62 -14.09 -9.55 -1.21
CA ARG A 62 -12.66 -9.66 -1.53
C ARG A 62 -11.76 -9.47 -0.31
N GLY A 63 -10.47 -9.35 -0.47
CA GLY A 63 -9.56 -9.14 0.64
C GLY A 63 -8.30 -8.43 0.19
N TYR A 64 -7.39 -8.24 1.13
CA TYR A 64 -6.11 -7.59 0.91
C TYR A 64 -4.97 -8.46 1.43
N GLY A 65 -3.78 -8.23 0.90
CA GLY A 65 -2.51 -8.65 1.48
C GLY A 65 -1.68 -7.43 1.88
N TYR A 66 -0.49 -7.68 2.41
CA TYR A 66 0.48 -6.62 2.68
C TYR A 66 1.79 -6.86 1.94
N GLN A 67 2.39 -5.77 1.49
CA GLN A 67 3.81 -5.69 1.19
C GLN A 67 4.46 -4.75 2.20
N GLY A 68 5.74 -4.95 2.49
CA GLY A 68 6.41 -4.10 3.45
C GLY A 68 7.84 -4.49 3.69
N GLY A 69 8.37 -4.07 4.83
CA GLY A 69 9.74 -4.34 5.18
C GLY A 69 10.13 -3.71 6.50
N ALA A 70 11.35 -4.03 6.92
CA ALA A 70 12.00 -3.37 8.03
C ALA A 70 13.34 -2.82 7.55
N GLU A 71 13.64 -1.59 7.94
CA GLU A 71 14.83 -0.87 7.51
C GLU A 71 15.46 -0.11 8.67
N ALA A 72 16.77 0.09 8.58
CA ALA A 72 17.51 0.91 9.54
C ALA A 72 17.29 2.39 9.22
N GLY A 73 16.70 3.13 10.15
CA GLY A 73 16.61 4.60 10.10
C GLY A 73 17.75 5.22 10.90
N PHE A 74 18.44 6.20 10.32
CA PHE A 74 19.52 6.95 10.95
C PHE A 74 19.20 8.45 10.99
N ASN A 75 19.61 9.13 12.06
CA ASN A 75 19.48 10.59 12.15
C ASN A 75 20.63 11.30 11.45
N PHE A 76 20.57 11.42 10.12
CA PHE A 76 21.56 12.16 9.34
C PHE A 76 21.50 13.67 9.51
N SER A 77 20.48 14.19 10.20
CA SER A 77 20.32 15.61 10.53
C SER A 77 20.81 15.95 11.94
N ALA A 78 21.53 15.04 12.60
CA ALA A 78 22.09 15.30 13.93
C ALA A 78 23.04 16.51 13.92
N GLU A 79 22.87 17.41 14.89
CA GLU A 79 23.70 18.60 15.04
C GLU A 79 25.02 18.30 15.78
N GLY A 80 26.00 19.19 15.64
CA GLY A 80 27.31 19.11 16.31
C GLY A 80 28.44 18.59 15.42
N TYR A 81 29.56 18.20 16.02
CA TYR A 81 30.76 17.73 15.31
C TYR A 81 31.57 16.74 16.15
N GLY A 82 32.51 16.03 15.51
CA GLY A 82 33.43 15.12 16.20
C GLY A 82 32.76 13.82 16.66
N ALA A 83 33.12 13.35 17.85
CA ALA A 83 32.69 12.03 18.34
C ALA A 83 31.17 11.95 18.60
N SER A 84 30.54 13.03 19.05
CA SER A 84 29.09 13.07 19.31
C SER A 84 28.27 12.95 18.03
N LEU A 85 28.64 13.69 16.98
CA LEU A 85 28.00 13.58 15.66
C LEU A 85 28.16 12.17 15.09
N LYS A 86 29.38 11.61 15.12
CA LYS A 86 29.66 10.25 14.64
C LYS A 86 28.83 9.19 15.37
N LYS A 87 28.56 9.38 16.66
CA LYS A 87 27.70 8.50 17.45
C LYS A 87 26.24 8.65 17.01
N ALA A 88 25.73 9.89 16.96
CA ALA A 88 24.33 10.18 16.62
C ALA A 88 23.90 9.68 15.24
N VAL A 89 24.76 9.81 14.21
CA VAL A 89 24.44 9.33 12.85
C VAL A 89 24.59 7.81 12.68
N LYS A 90 25.20 7.12 13.65
CA LYS A 90 25.40 5.66 13.64
C LYS A 90 24.46 4.93 14.59
N GLU A 91 23.92 5.61 15.58
CA GLU A 91 22.82 5.14 16.41
C GLU A 91 21.53 5.18 15.59
N GLY A 92 21.34 4.14 14.78
CA GLY A 92 20.09 3.92 14.07
C GLY A 92 19.10 3.11 14.89
N GLU A 93 17.85 3.17 14.49
CA GLU A 93 16.79 2.29 14.97
C GLU A 93 16.12 1.61 13.79
N TYR A 94 15.60 0.40 13.98
CA TYR A 94 14.85 -0.27 12.94
C TYR A 94 13.40 0.22 12.91
N GLY A 95 12.95 0.65 11.74
CA GLY A 95 11.54 0.82 11.43
C GLY A 95 10.97 -0.46 10.81
N ILE A 96 9.67 -0.67 10.93
CA ILE A 96 8.90 -1.67 10.18
C ILE A 96 7.66 -1.03 9.58
N SER A 97 7.26 -1.47 8.39
CA SER A 97 6.04 -1.01 7.75
C SER A 97 5.34 -2.12 6.97
N LEU A 98 4.02 -1.98 6.87
CA LEU A 98 3.13 -2.76 6.03
C LEU A 98 2.25 -1.80 5.23
N GLY A 99 2.20 -1.97 3.92
CA GLY A 99 1.29 -1.31 2.98
C GLY A 99 0.29 -2.33 2.43
N ALA A 100 -0.98 -2.00 2.50
CA ALA A 100 -2.08 -2.87 2.06
C ALA A 100 -2.27 -2.78 0.55
N PHE A 101 -2.51 -3.94 -0.06
CA PHE A 101 -2.91 -4.08 -1.46
C PHE A 101 -4.18 -4.90 -1.53
N GLY A 102 -5.26 -4.29 -2.01
CA GLY A 102 -6.55 -4.94 -2.24
C GLY A 102 -6.95 -4.95 -3.70
N GLU A 103 -8.11 -5.57 -3.98
CA GLU A 103 -8.76 -5.57 -5.29
C GLU A 103 -9.93 -4.59 -5.28
N SER A 104 -10.00 -3.71 -6.29
CA SER A 104 -11.21 -2.92 -6.54
C SER A 104 -12.29 -3.79 -7.18
N LEU A 105 -13.56 -3.55 -6.83
CA LEU A 105 -14.68 -4.19 -7.50
C LEU A 105 -14.91 -3.64 -8.91
N ALA A 106 -15.41 -4.54 -9.77
CA ALA A 106 -15.88 -4.22 -11.10
C ALA A 106 -17.18 -3.39 -11.02
N GLY A 107 -17.05 -2.06 -11.03
CA GLY A 107 -18.18 -1.13 -11.11
C GLY A 107 -18.55 -0.81 -12.55
N TRP A 108 -19.85 -0.74 -12.86
CA TRP A 108 -20.31 -0.31 -14.19
C TRP A 108 -19.90 1.13 -14.50
N ASP A 109 -19.96 2.00 -13.50
CA ASP A 109 -19.60 3.42 -13.61
C ASP A 109 -18.09 3.66 -13.71
N ASN A 110 -17.27 2.61 -13.60
CA ASN A 110 -15.85 2.65 -13.91
C ASN A 110 -15.66 2.22 -15.38
N TYR A 111 -15.28 3.15 -16.24
CA TYR A 111 -15.21 2.92 -17.67
C TYR A 111 -14.05 3.65 -18.37
N ILE A 112 -13.74 3.18 -19.57
CA ILE A 112 -12.79 3.75 -20.51
C ILE A 112 -13.52 3.97 -21.84
N GLU A 113 -13.43 5.17 -22.37
CA GLU A 113 -13.91 5.52 -23.70
C GLU A 113 -12.86 6.29 -24.49
N ILE A 114 -13.12 6.49 -25.79
CA ILE A 114 -12.28 7.32 -26.64
C ILE A 114 -12.63 8.79 -26.40
N ASP A 115 -11.62 9.62 -26.13
CA ASP A 115 -11.78 11.06 -26.14
C ASP A 115 -11.66 11.58 -27.57
N HIS A 116 -12.77 12.07 -28.13
CA HIS A 116 -12.81 12.56 -29.51
C HIS A 116 -12.11 13.92 -29.70
N ASP A 117 -11.92 14.69 -28.62
CA ASP A 117 -11.35 16.03 -28.64
C ASP A 117 -9.85 16.01 -28.33
N LEU A 118 -9.40 15.08 -27.49
CA LEU A 118 -7.99 14.92 -27.14
C LEU A 118 -7.30 13.90 -28.06
N LYS A 119 -6.28 14.34 -28.78
CA LYS A 119 -5.48 13.50 -29.69
C LYS A 119 -4.00 13.59 -29.36
N ASP A 120 -3.27 12.52 -29.62
CA ASP A 120 -1.81 12.49 -29.52
C ASP A 120 -1.12 13.21 -30.70
N ALA A 121 0.21 13.19 -30.70
CA ALA A 121 1.04 13.84 -31.72
C ALA A 121 0.85 13.28 -33.14
N TRP A 122 0.20 12.13 -33.30
CA TRP A 122 -0.06 11.47 -34.58
C TRP A 122 -1.54 11.49 -34.97
N GLY A 123 -2.38 12.21 -34.20
CA GLY A 123 -3.80 12.36 -34.46
C GLY A 123 -4.65 11.18 -33.98
N ILE A 124 -4.10 10.28 -33.17
CA ILE A 124 -4.83 9.16 -32.57
C ILE A 124 -5.60 9.68 -31.34
N PRO A 125 -6.91 9.44 -31.23
CA PRO A 125 -7.70 9.79 -30.05
C PRO A 125 -7.14 9.16 -28.76
N ALA A 126 -7.07 9.95 -27.70
CA ALA A 126 -6.64 9.49 -26.39
C ALA A 126 -7.75 8.69 -25.68
N LEU A 127 -7.39 7.96 -24.62
CA LEU A 127 -8.35 7.33 -23.73
C LEU A 127 -8.84 8.34 -22.68
N ARG A 128 -10.15 8.41 -22.49
CA ARG A 128 -10.78 9.01 -21.32
C ARG A 128 -11.05 7.91 -20.30
N ILE A 129 -10.44 8.03 -19.14
CA ILE A 129 -10.55 7.06 -18.05
C ILE A 129 -11.40 7.68 -16.94
N CYS A 130 -12.51 7.02 -16.61
CA CYS A 130 -13.40 7.40 -15.52
C CYS A 130 -13.42 6.26 -14.51
N MET A 131 -12.79 6.48 -13.35
CA MET A 131 -12.73 5.46 -12.30
C MET A 131 -12.77 6.11 -10.93
N THR A 132 -13.53 5.49 -10.03
CA THR A 132 -13.53 5.80 -8.60
C THR A 132 -13.57 4.51 -7.79
N HIS A 133 -12.95 4.55 -6.60
CA HIS A 133 -13.14 3.52 -5.60
C HIS A 133 -14.43 3.78 -4.82
N GLY A 134 -15.13 2.72 -4.44
CA GLY A 134 -16.41 2.80 -3.74
C GLY A 134 -16.32 2.51 -2.25
N ASP A 135 -17.48 2.30 -1.64
CA ASP A 135 -17.61 2.01 -0.21
C ASP A 135 -16.92 0.69 0.19
N ASN A 136 -16.88 -0.29 -0.72
CA ASN A 136 -16.20 -1.56 -0.50
C ASN A 136 -14.69 -1.38 -0.30
N GLU A 137 -14.05 -0.63 -1.21
CA GLU A 137 -12.61 -0.34 -1.17
C GLU A 137 -12.25 0.50 0.05
N THR A 138 -13.09 1.47 0.41
CA THR A 138 -12.95 2.26 1.63
C THR A 138 -13.00 1.38 2.88
N ALA A 139 -14.04 0.56 3.04
CA ALA A 139 -14.17 -0.32 4.20
C ALA A 139 -13.04 -1.36 4.28
N LEU A 140 -12.53 -1.80 3.12
CA LEU A 140 -11.40 -2.71 3.00
C LEU A 140 -10.09 -2.05 3.47
N MET A 141 -9.82 -0.80 3.05
CA MET A 141 -8.65 -0.03 3.48
C MET A 141 -8.68 0.34 4.96
N GLU A 142 -9.86 0.64 5.52
CA GLU A 142 -10.02 0.86 6.96
C GLU A 142 -9.63 -0.37 7.78
N ASP A 143 -10.14 -1.56 7.42
CA ASP A 143 -9.79 -2.82 8.09
C ASP A 143 -8.30 -3.15 7.91
N ALA A 144 -7.75 -2.86 6.73
CA ALA A 144 -6.34 -3.08 6.46
C ALA A 144 -5.42 -2.16 7.27
N GLY A 145 -5.80 -0.91 7.52
CA GLY A 145 -5.06 -0.02 8.41
C GLY A 145 -5.04 -0.55 9.84
N ALA A 146 -6.21 -0.87 10.38
CA ALA A 146 -6.36 -1.39 11.74
C ALA A 146 -5.63 -2.72 11.94
N THR A 147 -5.82 -3.67 11.03
CA THR A 147 -5.17 -4.99 11.12
C THR A 147 -3.66 -4.91 10.97
N GLY A 148 -3.15 -3.97 10.15
CA GLY A 148 -1.73 -3.73 10.03
C GLY A 148 -1.13 -3.26 11.37
N ALA A 149 -1.85 -2.39 12.09
CA ALA A 149 -1.45 -1.92 13.41
C ALA A 149 -1.37 -3.08 14.42
N GLU A 150 -2.40 -3.94 14.46
CA GLU A 150 -2.43 -5.13 15.32
C GLU A 150 -1.27 -6.08 15.04
N MET A 151 -0.96 -6.33 13.75
CA MET A 151 0.18 -7.15 13.35
C MET A 151 1.51 -6.55 13.82
N LEU A 152 1.70 -5.23 13.70
CA LEU A 152 2.91 -4.57 14.17
C LEU A 152 3.02 -4.58 15.70
N GLU A 153 1.92 -4.36 16.42
CA GLU A 153 1.91 -4.46 17.88
C GLU A 153 2.34 -5.85 18.37
N ALA A 154 1.84 -6.91 17.72
CA ALA A 154 2.22 -8.28 18.02
C ALA A 154 3.72 -8.59 17.78
N THR A 155 4.40 -7.81 16.93
CA THR A 155 5.85 -7.93 16.72
C THR A 155 6.68 -7.25 17.81
N GLY A 156 6.05 -6.51 18.72
CA GLY A 156 6.70 -5.67 19.72
C GLY A 156 7.03 -4.26 19.24
N ALA A 157 6.53 -3.85 18.07
CA ALA A 157 6.75 -2.51 17.54
C ALA A 157 6.14 -1.43 18.46
N LYS A 158 6.77 -0.27 18.49
CA LYS A 158 6.37 0.92 19.24
C LYS A 158 6.07 2.08 18.29
N ASP A 159 5.38 3.10 18.80
CA ASP A 159 4.98 4.29 18.05
C ASP A 159 4.26 3.96 16.75
N ILE A 160 3.28 3.06 16.84
CA ILE A 160 2.53 2.59 15.67
C ILE A 160 1.75 3.75 15.06
N ARG A 161 1.93 3.96 13.77
CA ARG A 161 1.19 4.93 12.96
C ARG A 161 0.34 4.18 11.96
N VAL A 162 -0.94 4.50 11.93
CA VAL A 162 -1.92 3.87 11.04
C VAL A 162 -2.23 4.78 9.88
N ARG A 163 -2.32 4.20 8.68
CA ARG A 163 -2.90 4.81 7.49
C ARG A 163 -4.14 4.02 7.10
N ALA A 164 -5.25 4.71 6.92
CA ALA A 164 -6.55 4.12 6.57
C ALA A 164 -7.21 4.85 5.39
N SER A 165 -6.43 5.59 4.60
CA SER A 165 -6.91 6.28 3.42
C SER A 165 -6.96 5.36 2.21
N VAL A 166 -7.86 5.68 1.28
CA VAL A 166 -7.89 5.13 -0.07
C VAL A 166 -7.18 6.11 -0.98
N GLU A 167 -6.13 5.67 -1.66
CA GLU A 167 -5.50 6.47 -2.71
C GLU A 167 -6.40 6.59 -3.93
N MET A 168 -6.15 7.60 -4.77
CA MET A 168 -6.83 7.71 -6.05
C MET A 168 -6.50 6.51 -6.95
N PRO A 169 -7.43 6.06 -7.81
CA PRO A 169 -7.13 5.06 -8.83
C PRO A 169 -5.92 5.45 -9.67
N GLY A 170 -5.10 4.47 -10.03
CA GLY A 170 -3.86 4.60 -10.80
C GLY A 170 -2.61 4.83 -9.94
N MET A 171 -2.74 4.97 -8.62
CA MET A 171 -1.61 5.19 -7.72
C MET A 171 -0.89 3.91 -7.28
N ALA A 172 -1.49 2.74 -7.53
CA ALA A 172 -0.88 1.46 -7.17
C ALA A 172 0.32 1.14 -8.08
N ILE A 173 1.48 0.93 -7.48
CA ILE A 173 2.68 0.44 -8.18
C ILE A 173 2.57 -1.06 -8.42
N HIS A 174 2.97 -1.51 -9.62
CA HIS A 174 2.91 -2.90 -10.08
C HIS A 174 4.33 -3.49 -10.23
#